data_AF-A0A7J6G7X6-F1
#
_entry.id   AF-A0A7J6G7X6-F1
#
_cell.length_a   1.000
_cell.length_b   1.000
_cell.length_c   1.000
_cell.angle_alpha   90.00
_cell.angle_beta   90.00
_cell.angle_gamma   90.00
#
_symmetry.space_group_name_H-M   'P 1'
#
loop_
_entity.id
_entity.type
_entity.pdbx_description
1 polymer ?
#
loop_
_entity_poly.entity_id
_entity_poly.type
_entity_poly.pdbx_seq_one_letter_code
_entity_poly.pdbx_strand_id
1 'polypeptide(L)'
;MSQNNKKRLSDEQVRVLERNFCYEKKLESEHKHQLANQLGIPARQVAVWYQNKRARWRTQSLEVDCTTLQYRLDAALAEKKQLEKELLVLRAEDS
;
A
#
# COMPACT_ATOMS: atom_id res chain seq x y z
N MET A 1 15.13 35.81 4.51
CA MET A 1 13.97 35.37 5.31
C MET A 1 13.37 34.11 4.71
N SER A 2 13.50 32.96 5.36
CA SER A 2 12.72 31.74 5.04
C SER A 2 12.80 30.81 6.24
N GLN A 3 12.10 31.19 7.30
CA GLN A 3 11.89 30.32 8.45
C GLN A 3 10.42 29.90 8.48
N ASN A 4 10.19 28.63 8.82
CA ASN A 4 8.91 27.99 9.15
C ASN A 4 8.06 27.37 8.03
N ASN A 5 8.65 26.42 7.27
CA ASN A 5 7.89 25.46 6.45
C ASN A 5 7.59 24.11 7.14
N LYS A 6 7.69 24.06 8.48
CA LYS A 6 7.39 22.88 9.32
C LYS A 6 5.96 22.87 9.88
N LYS A 7 5.03 23.65 9.32
CA LYS A 7 3.62 23.55 9.74
C LYS A 7 3.06 22.22 9.26
N ARG A 8 2.57 21.42 10.21
CA ARG A 8 1.81 20.21 9.98
C ARG A 8 0.57 20.58 9.17
N LEU A 9 0.26 19.80 8.13
CA LEU A 9 -0.94 20.00 7.32
C LEU A 9 -2.17 19.88 8.22
N SER A 10 -3.16 20.72 8.01
CA SER A 10 -4.44 20.62 8.71
C SER A 10 -5.21 19.39 8.24
N ASP A 11 -6.15 18.90 9.05
CA ASP A 11 -6.96 17.74 8.68
C ASP A 11 -7.77 18.00 7.40
N GLU A 12 -8.22 19.23 7.17
CA GLU A 12 -8.90 19.60 5.93
C GLU A 12 -7.96 19.53 4.72
N GLN A 13 -6.73 20.04 4.85
CA GLN A 13 -5.73 19.93 3.79
C GLN A 13 -5.41 18.47 3.48
N VAL A 14 -5.29 17.62 4.51
CA VAL A 14 -5.09 16.18 4.34
C VAL A 14 -6.28 15.55 3.63
N ARG A 15 -7.53 15.85 4.01
CA ARG A 15 -8.73 15.29 3.37
C ARG A 15 -8.77 15.59 1.87
N VAL A 16 -8.45 16.81 1.45
CA VAL A 16 -8.41 17.17 0.04
C VAL A 16 -7.30 16.42 -0.70
N LEU A 17 -6.10 16.34 -0.11
CA LEU A 17 -4.98 15.56 -0.66
C LEU A 17 -5.33 14.07 -0.80
N GLU A 18 -6.04 13.49 0.16
CA GLU A 18 -6.51 12.11 0.11
C GLU A 18 -7.53 11.86 -0.98
N ARG A 19 -8.54 12.74 -1.10
CA ARG A 19 -9.53 12.66 -2.17
C ARG A 19 -8.87 12.71 -3.54
N ASN A 20 -7.92 13.64 -3.73
CA ASN A 20 -7.20 13.77 -4.98
C ASN A 20 -6.32 12.54 -5.25
N PHE A 21 -5.59 12.02 -4.26
CA PHE A 21 -4.79 10.79 -4.38
C PHE A 21 -5.62 9.53 -4.66
N CYS A 22 -6.86 9.47 -4.20
CA CYS A 22 -7.75 8.36 -4.53
C CYS A 22 -8.08 8.32 -6.03
N TYR A 23 -8.27 9.50 -6.65
CA TYR A 23 -8.55 9.63 -8.08
C TYR A 23 -7.28 9.49 -8.94
N GLU A 24 -6.19 10.15 -8.54
CA GLU A 24 -4.94 10.20 -9.30
C GLU A 24 -3.74 9.84 -8.41
N LYS A 25 -3.18 8.63 -8.58
CA LYS A 25 -2.03 8.16 -7.77
C LYS A 25 -0.71 8.86 -8.12
N LYS A 26 -0.63 9.44 -9.32
CA LYS A 26 0.54 10.17 -9.83
C LYS A 26 0.21 11.66 -9.86
N LEU A 27 1.02 12.46 -9.18
CA LEU A 27 0.84 13.90 -9.16
C LEU A 27 1.57 14.53 -10.34
N GLU A 28 0.85 14.95 -11.37
CA GLU A 28 1.42 15.70 -12.49
C GLU A 28 1.88 17.09 -12.05
N SER A 29 2.90 17.64 -12.72
CA SER A 29 3.53 18.89 -12.29
C SER A 29 2.55 20.07 -12.33
N GLU A 30 1.65 20.12 -13.30
CA GLU A 30 0.62 21.16 -13.41
C GLU A 30 -0.41 21.07 -12.27
N HIS A 31 -0.97 19.88 -12.03
CA HIS A 31 -1.91 19.63 -10.94
C HIS A 31 -1.30 19.91 -9.55
N LYS A 32 -0.01 19.65 -9.36
CA LYS A 32 0.70 19.97 -8.12
C LYS A 32 0.62 21.46 -7.77
N HIS A 33 0.84 22.34 -8.75
CA HIS A 33 0.83 23.79 -8.50
C HIS A 33 -0.59 24.29 -8.24
N GLN A 34 -1.58 23.77 -8.99
CA GLN A 34 -2.99 24.08 -8.74
C GLN A 34 -3.41 23.67 -7.32
N LEU A 35 -3.06 22.44 -6.91
CA LEU A 35 -3.40 21.91 -5.59
C LEU A 35 -2.70 22.66 -4.45
N ALA A 36 -1.44 23.05 -4.66
CA ALA A 36 -0.69 23.89 -3.73
C ALA A 36 -1.38 25.25 -3.53
N ASN A 37 -1.82 25.89 -4.61
CA ASN A 37 -2.52 27.17 -4.58
C ASN A 37 -3.88 27.05 -3.88
N GLN A 38 -4.68 26.02 -4.21
CA GLN A 38 -5.98 25.78 -3.59
C GLN A 38 -5.88 25.54 -2.07
N LEU A 39 -4.84 24.83 -1.63
CA LEU A 39 -4.64 24.50 -0.22
C LEU A 39 -3.88 25.58 0.56
N GLY A 40 -3.37 26.60 -0.12
CA GLY A 40 -2.54 27.65 0.48
C GLY A 40 -1.23 27.11 1.07
N ILE A 41 -0.69 26.03 0.51
CA ILE A 41 0.54 25.37 1.00
C ILE A 41 1.62 25.32 -0.08
N PRO A 42 2.90 25.24 0.30
CA PRO A 42 3.99 25.10 -0.67
C PRO A 42 3.86 23.81 -1.50
N ALA A 43 4.11 23.90 -2.81
CA ALA A 43 4.13 22.74 -3.71
C ALA A 43 5.07 21.61 -3.25
N ARG A 44 6.14 21.97 -2.51
CA ARG A 44 7.04 21.00 -1.86
C ARG A 44 6.32 20.16 -0.82
N GLN A 45 5.43 20.74 -0.01
CA GLN A 45 4.66 19.97 0.98
C GLN A 45 3.69 19.00 0.31
N VAL A 46 3.03 19.42 -0.78
CA VAL A 46 2.19 18.53 -1.61
C VAL A 46 3.02 17.36 -2.14
N ALA A 47 4.20 17.64 -2.71
CA ALA A 47 5.08 16.60 -3.25
C ALA A 47 5.54 15.59 -2.19
N VAL A 48 5.99 16.09 -1.02
CA VAL A 48 6.41 15.24 0.12
C VAL A 48 5.24 14.41 0.63
N TRP A 49 4.05 15.00 0.75
CA TRP A 49 2.86 14.27 1.17
C TRP A 49 2.53 13.12 0.20
N TYR A 50 2.56 13.38 -1.11
CA TYR A 50 2.33 12.38 -2.15
C TYR A 50 3.38 11.25 -2.13
N GLN A 51 4.66 11.60 -1.92
CA GLN A 51 5.73 10.62 -1.77
C GLN A 51 5.48 9.71 -0.55
N ASN A 52 5.14 10.30 0.59
CA ASN A 52 4.85 9.55 1.83
C ASN A 52 3.59 8.69 1.69
N LYS A 53 2.53 9.20 1.07
CA LYS A 53 1.28 8.45 0.84
C LYS A 53 1.53 7.24 -0.07
N ARG A 54 2.32 7.39 -1.14
CA ARG A 54 2.74 6.27 -2.00
C ARG A 54 3.60 5.25 -1.27
N ALA A 55 4.54 5.69 -0.43
CA ALA A 55 5.37 4.78 0.35
C ALA A 55 4.50 3.92 1.27
N ARG A 56 3.62 4.55 2.06
CA ARG A 56 2.67 3.83 2.95
C ARG A 56 1.75 2.89 2.18
N TRP A 57 1.21 3.34 1.04
CA TRP A 57 0.33 2.50 0.22
C TRP A 57 1.06 1.27 -0.33
N ARG A 58 2.33 1.39 -0.77
CA ARG A 58 3.12 0.23 -1.19
C ARG A 58 3.40 -0.71 -0.05
N THR A 59 3.78 -0.20 1.12
CA THR A 59 4.02 -1.04 2.31
C THR A 59 2.76 -1.81 2.67
N GLN A 60 1.60 -1.14 2.73
CA GLN A 60 0.33 -1.78 3.03
C GLN A 60 -0.06 -2.83 1.98
N SER A 61 0.15 -2.55 0.68
CA SER A 61 -0.09 -3.52 -0.39
C SER A 61 0.80 -4.75 -0.22
N LEU A 62 2.10 -4.54 0.03
CA LEU A 62 3.06 -5.63 0.23
C LEU A 62 2.72 -6.48 1.46
N GLU A 63 2.27 -5.87 2.55
CA GLU A 63 1.82 -6.60 3.75
C GLU A 63 0.61 -7.51 3.44
N VAL A 64 -0.37 -7.00 2.69
CA VAL A 64 -1.54 -7.78 2.25
C VAL A 64 -1.13 -8.91 1.30
N ASP A 65 -0.24 -8.63 0.36
CA ASP A 65 0.26 -9.62 -0.61
C ASP A 65 1.04 -10.74 0.12
N CYS A 66 1.93 -10.37 1.05
CA CYS A 66 2.67 -11.33 1.88
C CYS A 66 1.71 -12.21 2.71
N THR A 67 0.70 -11.62 3.33
CA THR A 67 -0.29 -12.36 4.11
C THR A 67 -1.07 -13.34 3.23
N THR A 68 -1.45 -12.90 2.03
CA THR A 68 -2.15 -13.74 1.05
C THR A 68 -1.29 -14.90 0.59
N LEU A 69 -0.01 -14.65 0.29
CA LEU A 69 0.95 -15.68 -0.11
C LEU A 69 1.19 -16.70 1.01
N GLN A 70 1.28 -16.24 2.26
CA GLN A 70 1.43 -17.12 3.42
C GLN A 70 0.24 -18.07 3.55
N TYR A 71 -0.99 -17.55 3.46
CA TYR A 71 -2.19 -18.39 3.52
C TYR A 71 -2.22 -19.45 2.42
N ARG A 72 -1.82 -19.09 1.18
CA ARG A 72 -1.74 -20.03 0.06
C ARG A 72 -0.68 -21.11 0.29
N LEU A 73 0.46 -20.74 0.86
CA LEU A 73 1.52 -21.69 1.21
C LEU A 73 1.02 -22.70 2.25
N ASP A 74 0.37 -22.22 3.31
CA ASP A 74 -0.15 -23.07 4.37
C ASP A 74 -1.22 -24.05 3.86
N ALA A 75 -2.11 -23.58 2.97
CA ALA A 75 -3.10 -24.44 2.31
C ALA A 75 -2.44 -25.53 1.46
N ALA A 76 -1.45 -25.17 0.64
CA ALA A 76 -0.73 -26.14 -0.20
C ALA A 76 0.06 -27.16 0.63
N LEU A 77 0.65 -26.76 1.76
CA LEU A 77 1.33 -27.67 2.67
C LEU A 77 0.36 -28.64 3.35
N ALA A 78 -0.83 -28.18 3.72
CA ALA A 78 -1.88 -29.04 4.28
C ALA A 78 -2.36 -30.07 3.25
N GLU A 79 -2.60 -29.65 2.01
CA GLU A 79 -2.98 -30.53 0.89
C GLU A 79 -1.89 -31.57 0.60
N LYS A 80 -0.63 -31.13 0.49
CA LYS A 80 0.51 -32.04 0.31
C LYS A 80 0.56 -33.10 1.41
N LYS A 81 0.42 -32.70 2.68
CA LYS A 81 0.43 -33.62 3.82
C LYS A 81 -0.73 -34.62 3.76
N GLN A 82 -1.89 -34.21 3.26
CA GLN A 82 -3.03 -35.09 3.09
C GLN A 82 -2.77 -36.12 1.98
N LEU A 83 -2.26 -35.67 0.83
CA LEU A 83 -1.88 -36.55 -0.28
C LEU A 83 -0.78 -37.55 0.11
N GLU A 84 0.21 -37.12 0.90
CA GLU A 84 1.26 -38.01 1.42
C GLU A 84 0.69 -39.13 2.31
N LYS A 85 -0.33 -38.83 3.13
CA LYS A 85 -1.02 -39.86 3.93
C LYS A 85 -1.81 -40.81 3.04
N GLU A 86 -2.55 -40.30 2.06
CA GLU A 86 -3.33 -41.12 1.13
C GLU A 86 -2.42 -42.05 0.33
N LEU A 87 -1.28 -41.54 -0.18
CA LEU A 87 -0.27 -42.37 -0.85
C LEU A 87 0.30 -43.45 0.06
N LEU A 88 0.51 -43.15 1.35
CA LEU A 88 1.02 -44.14 2.30
C LEU A 88 0.01 -45.25 2.56
N VAL A 89 -1.27 -44.92 2.67
CA VAL A 89 -2.36 -45.92 2.81
C VAL A 89 -2.44 -46.79 1.56
N LEU A 90 -2.51 -46.19 0.37
CA LEU A 90 -2.62 -46.94 -0.89
C LEU A 90 -1.42 -47.88 -1.09
N ARG A 91 -0.19 -47.44 -0.79
CA ARG A 91 1.00 -48.29 -0.87
C ARG A 91 0.97 -49.47 0.09
N ALA A 92 0.33 -49.32 1.24
CA ALA A 92 0.17 -50.39 2.23
C ALA A 92 -0.94 -51.37 1.85
N GLU A 93 -1.94 -50.95 1.07
CA GLU A 93 -3.00 -51.80 0.54
C GLU A 93 -2.53 -52.65 -0.66
N ASP A 94 -1.57 -52.14 -1.45
CA ASP A 94 -0.99 -52.83 -2.61
C ASP A 94 0.16 -53.81 -2.26
N SER A 95 0.59 -53.89 -0.99
CA SER A 95 1.69 -54.76 -0.50
C SER A 95 1.19 -55.97 0.29
#